data_AF-A0A011NJA2-F1
#
_entry.id   AF-A0A011NJA2-F1
#
_cell.length_a   1.000
_cell.length_b   1.000
_cell.length_c   1.000
_cell.angle_alpha   90.00
_cell.angle_beta   90.00
_cell.angle_gamma   90.00
#
_symmetry.space_group_name_H-M   'P 1'
#
loop_
_entity.id
_entity.type
_entity.pdbx_description
1 polymer ?
#
loop_
_entity_poly.entity_id
_entity_poly.type
_entity_poly.pdbx_seq_one_letter_code
_entity_poly.pdbx_strand_id
1 'polypeptide(L)' 'MTPTHLERLLARHRAGDVLRLHVFRRDELMEFSLRLGDPVRDRHHLQLLRQPNRLREEWLQ' A
#
# COMPACT_ATOMS: atom_id res chain seq x y z
N MET A 1 -11.75 11.91 -9.36
CA MET A 1 -10.90 10.73 -9.07
C MET A 1 -11.51 9.99 -7.88
N THR A 2 -11.61 8.66 -7.92
CA THR A 2 -12.05 7.86 -6.76
C THR A 2 -10.90 6.98 -6.28
N PRO A 3 -10.83 6.60 -4.99
CA PRO A 3 -9.74 5.77 -4.47
C PRO A 3 -9.57 4.45 -5.23
N THR A 4 -10.67 3.77 -5.55
CA THR A 4 -10.66 2.52 -6.32
C THR A 4 -10.08 2.70 -7.73
N HIS A 5 -10.30 3.86 -8.36
CA HIS A 5 -9.69 4.14 -9.66
C HIS A 5 -8.18 4.33 -9.55
N LEU A 6 -7.73 5.04 -8.50
CA LEU A 6 -6.31 5.27 -8.24
C LEU A 6 -5.57 3.94 -8.01
N GLU A 7 -6.10 3.07 -7.15
CA GLU A 7 -5.54 1.73 -6.88
C GLU A 7 -5.35 0.92 -8.17
N ARG A 8 -6.35 0.94 -9.06
CA ARG A 8 -6.29 0.24 -10.35
C ARG A 8 -5.23 0.81 -11.30
N LEU A 9 -4.98 2.11 -11.26
CA LEU A 9 -3.90 2.73 -12.05
C LEU A 9 -2.54 2.35 -11.46
N LEU A 10 -2.37 2.43 -10.13
CA LEU A 10 -1.13 2.07 -9.44
C LEU A 10 -0.78 0.59 -9.60
N ALA A 11 -1.76 -0.31 -9.67
CA ALA A 11 -1.55 -1.75 -9.88
C ALA A 11 -0.79 -2.11 -11.18
N ARG A 12 -0.65 -1.16 -12.12
CA ARG A 12 0.08 -1.34 -13.39
C ARG A 12 1.56 -0.93 -13.31
N HIS A 13 1.97 -0.36 -12.18
CA HIS A 13 3.29 0.22 -11.97
C HIS A 13 4.09 -0.59 -10.95
N ARG A 14 5.41 -0.38 -10.96
CA ARG A 14 6.36 -1.02 -10.04
C ARG A 14 7.07 0.03 -9.20
N ALA A 15 7.60 -0.41 -8.06
CA ALA A 15 8.52 0.40 -7.28
C ALA A 15 9.70 0.85 -8.16
N GLY A 16 10.05 2.13 -8.07
CA GLY A 16 11.08 2.77 -8.88
C GLY A 16 10.57 3.48 -10.14
N ASP A 17 9.34 3.19 -10.60
CA ASP A 17 8.73 3.88 -11.75
C ASP A 17 8.60 5.38 -11.48
N VAL A 18 8.81 6.19 -12.52
CA VAL A 18 8.61 7.64 -12.47
C VAL A 18 7.30 7.98 -13.17
N LEU A 19 6.36 8.57 -12.43
CA LEU A 19 5.05 8.97 -12.92
C LEU A 19 4.94 10.49 -13.00
N ARG A 20 4.28 10.97 -14.05
CA ARG A 20 3.82 12.35 -14.13
C ARG A 20 2.38 12.45 -13.64
N LEU A 21 2.12 13.41 -12.77
CA LEU A 21 0.82 13.63 -12.15
C LEU A 21 0.40 15.07 -12.36
N HIS A 22 -0.89 15.22 -12.64
CA HIS A 22 -1.55 16.52 -12.69
C HIS A 22 -2.37 16.67 -11.40
N VAL A 23 -2.07 17.70 -10.61
CA VAL A 23 -2.68 17.93 -9.30
C VAL A 23 -3.16 19.37 -9.24
N PHE A 24 -4.41 19.57 -8.82
CA PHE A 24 -4.90 20.90 -8.49
C PHE A 24 -4.49 21.28 -7.07
N ARG A 25 -3.88 22.45 -6.90
CA ARG A 25 -3.66 23.09 -5.60
C ARG A 25 -4.43 24.41 -5.61
N ARG A 26 -5.47 24.51 -4.78
CA ARG A 26 -6.49 25.57 -4.88
C ARG A 26 -7.13 25.53 -6.27
N ASP A 27 -6.90 26.56 -7.08
CA ASP A 27 -7.37 26.76 -8.44
C ASP A 27 -6.28 26.57 -9.50
N GLU A 28 -5.04 26.29 -9.08
CA GLU A 28 -3.91 26.09 -10.00
C GLU A 28 -3.72 24.62 -10.34
N LEU A 29 -3.61 24.30 -11.64
CA LEU A 29 -3.20 22.98 -12.11
C LEU A 29 -1.67 22.89 -12.14
N MET A 30 -1.12 21.94 -11.41
CA MET A 30 0.32 21.69 -11.32
C MET A 30 0.66 20.35 -11.95
N GLU A 31 1.84 20.26 -12.58
CA GLU A 31 2.43 19.00 -13.04
C GLU A 31 3.62 18.63 -12.14
N PHE A 32 3.67 17.38 -11.69
CA PHE A 32 4.78 16.84 -10.90
C PHE A 32 5.28 15.54 -11.50
N SER A 33 6.58 15.29 -11.38
CA SER A 33 7.17 13.97 -11.60
C SER A 33 7.55 13.37 -10.25
N LEU A 34 7.04 12.19 -9.94
CA LEU A 34 7.40 11.47 -8.72
C LEU A 34 7.87 10.05 -9.02
N ARG A 35 8.76 9.54 -8.16
CA ARG A 35 9.19 8.15 -8.20
C ARG A 35 8.37 7.36 -7.17
N LEU A 36 7.81 6.23 -7.60
CA LEU A 36 7.14 5.30 -6.70
C LEU A 36 8.15 4.64 -5.77
N GLY A 37 7.91 4.69 -4.46
CA GLY A 37 8.66 3.93 -3.48
C GLY A 37 8.20 2.47 -3.41
N ASP A 38 8.91 1.67 -2.63
CA ASP A 38 8.44 0.33 -2.28
C ASP A 38 7.12 0.39 -1.49
N PRO A 39 6.22 -0.58 -1.69
CA PRO A 39 4.98 -0.64 -0.93
C PRO A 39 5.29 -0.81 0.56
N VAL A 40 4.55 -0.07 1.39
CA VAL A 40 4.69 -0.14 2.84
C VAL A 40 4.24 -1.52 3.33
N ARG A 41 5.02 -2.15 4.20
CA ARG A 41 4.68 -3.43 4.85
C ARG A 41 3.91 -3.18 6.15
N ASP A 42 2.81 -2.44 6.07
CA ASP A 42 1.98 -2.09 7.22
C ASP A 42 0.96 -3.19 7.58
N ARG A 43 0.52 -3.95 6.59
CA ARG A 43 -0.46 -5.03 6.76
C ARG A 43 0.21 -6.37 7.08
N HIS A 44 -0.13 -6.92 8.23
CA HIS A 44 0.32 -8.23 8.69
C HIS A 44 -0.85 -9.21 8.67
N HIS A 45 -0.64 -10.39 8.09
CA HIS A 45 -1.62 -11.47 8.11
C HIS A 45 -1.17 -12.55 9.10
N LEU A 46 -1.90 -12.69 10.20
CA LEU A 46 -1.68 -13.79 11.15
C LEU A 46 -2.31 -15.06 10.59
N GLN A 47 -1.55 -16.14 10.56
CA GLN A 47 -2.03 -17.46 10.18
C GLN A 47 -1.90 -18.41 11.37
N LEU A 48 -2.94 -19.21 11.59
CA LEU A 48 -2.90 -20.23 12.62
C LEU A 48 -2.04 -21.40 12.13
N LEU A 49 -0.80 -21.45 12.60
CA LEU A 49 0.06 -22.62 12.39
C LEU A 49 -0.42 -23.76 13.30
N ARG A 50 -0.83 -24.89 12.72
CA ARG A 50 -1.18 -26.13 13.44
C ARG A 50 0.10 -26.83 13.93
N GLN A 51 0.74 -26.21 14.90
CA GLN A 51 1.87 -26.77 15.64
C GLN A 51 1.61 -26.56 17.13
N PRO A 52 2.00 -27.53 17.99
CA PRO A 52 1.91 -27.36 19.43
C PRO A 52 2.77 -26.16 19.84
N ASN A 53 2.15 -25.20 20.52
CA ASN A 53 2.81 -23.99 20.98
C ASN A 53 2.34 -23.69 22.40
N ARG A 54 3.20 -23.99 23.37
CA ARG A 54 2.93 -23.81 24.80
C ARG A 54 2.55 -22.36 25.15
N LEU A 55 3.18 -21.37 24.51
CA LEU A 55 2.86 -19.96 24.71
C LEU A 55 1.46 -19.59 24.17
N ARG A 56 0.96 -20.33 23.17
CA ARG A 56 -0.39 -20.12 22.64
C ARG A 56 -1.46 -20.64 23.60
N GLU A 57 -1.24 -21.83 24.15
CA GLU A 57 -2.15 -22.49 25.10
C GLU A 57 -2.34 -21.66 26.37
N GLU A 58 -1.27 -21.02 26.83
CA GLU A 58 -1.27 -20.17 28.02
C GLU A 58 -1.87 -18.77 27.77
N TRP A 59 -1.95 -18.29 26.52
CA TRP A 59 -2.31 -16.89 26.20
C TRP A 59 -3.70 -16.69 25.59
N LEU A 60 -4.27 -17.68 24.89
CA LEU A 60 -5.54 -17.54 24.15
C LEU A 60 -6.74 -18.26 24.82
N GLN A 61 -6.75 -18.41 26.14
CA GLN A 61 -7.91 -18.97 26.87
C GLN A 61 -9.16 -18.08 26.78
#